data_AF-A0AA38ZDI5-F1
#
_entry.id   AF-A0AA38ZDI5-F1
#
_cell.length_a   1.000
_cell.length_b   1.000
_cell.length_c   1.000
_cell.angle_alpha   90.00
_cell.angle_beta   90.00
_cell.angle_gamma   90.00
#
_symmetry.space_group_name_H-M   'P 1'
#
loop_
_entity.id
_entity.type
_entity.pdbx_description
1 polymer ?
#
loop_
_entity_poly.entity_id
_entity_poly.type
_entity_poly.pdbx_seq_one_letter_code
_entity_poly.pdbx_strand_id
1 'polypeptide(L)' 'MTGYGVPWIVMESRVRECEIIVSGKLCVQHAKSIKSKDGYLGSSGQPAKDYIDSAVRHALLR' A
#
# COMPACT_ATOMS: atom_id res chain seq x y z
N MET A 1 -3.23 -14.94 2.35
CA MET A 1 -3.84 -13.70 2.91
C MET A 1 -4.74 -13.13 1.82
N THR A 2 -6.02 -13.48 1.90
CA THR A 2 -7.06 -13.12 0.93
C THR A 2 -7.29 -11.61 0.95
N GLY A 3 -7.50 -11.01 -0.24
CA GLY A 3 -7.43 -9.58 -0.57
C GLY A 3 -8.40 -8.63 0.14
N TYR A 4 -8.99 -9.09 1.23
CA TYR A 4 -9.68 -8.36 2.27
C TYR A 4 -8.76 -7.39 3.06
N GLY A 5 -7.62 -7.91 3.51
CA GLY A 5 -7.19 -7.58 4.88
C GLY A 5 -6.37 -6.36 5.17
N VAL A 6 -5.87 -5.72 4.14
CA VAL A 6 -5.02 -4.55 4.28
C VAL A 6 -5.82 -3.25 4.23
N PRO A 7 -6.82 -3.06 3.35
CA PRO A 7 -7.58 -1.81 3.33
C PRO A 7 -8.37 -1.57 4.63
N TRP A 8 -8.93 -2.60 5.28
CA TRP A 8 -9.69 -2.39 6.53
C TRP A 8 -8.79 -2.02 7.72
N ILE A 9 -7.58 -2.58 7.83
CA ILE A 9 -6.64 -2.25 8.92
C ILE A 9 -6.19 -0.78 8.81
N VAL A 10 -6.02 -0.32 7.57
CA VAL A 10 -5.62 1.05 7.28
C VAL A 10 -6.79 2.02 7.43
N MET A 11 -8.02 1.68 7.02
CA MET A 11 -9.21 2.52 7.24
C MET A 11 -9.56 2.69 8.72
N GLU A 12 -9.25 1.72 9.58
CA GLU A 12 -9.40 1.84 11.04
C GLU A 12 -8.37 2.82 11.64
N SER A 13 -7.24 3.01 10.95
CA SER A 13 -6.20 3.96 11.35
C SER A 13 -6.64 5.36 10.92
N ARG A 14 -6.56 6.36 11.82
CA ARG A 14 -6.96 7.76 11.57
C ARG A 14 -5.98 8.50 10.63
N VAL A 15 -5.67 7.90 9.49
CA VAL A 15 -4.77 8.47 8.47
C VAL A 15 -5.60 9.32 7.51
N ARG A 16 -5.07 10.46 7.09
CA ARG A 16 -5.77 11.34 6.14
C ARG A 16 -5.81 10.75 4.74
N GLU A 17 -4.70 10.13 4.34
CA GLU A 17 -4.51 9.57 3.00
C GLU A 17 -3.65 8.31 3.13
N CYS A 18 -3.92 7.26 2.34
CA CYS A 18 -3.09 6.06 2.32
C CYS A 18 -2.93 5.47 0.93
N GLU A 19 -1.71 5.04 0.62
CA GLU A 19 -1.38 4.31 -0.60
C GLU A 19 -0.75 2.97 -0.23
N ILE A 20 -1.32 1.88 -0.75
CA ILE A 20 -0.84 0.51 -0.56
C ILE A 20 -0.48 -0.07 -1.93
N ILE A 21 0.74 -0.57 -2.04
CA ILE A 21 1.24 -1.24 -3.24
C ILE A 21 1.61 -2.67 -2.86
N VAL A 22 0.96 -3.64 -3.51
CA VAL A 22 1.27 -5.06 -3.35
C VAL A 22 1.79 -5.58 -4.68
N SER A 23 3.03 -6.08 -4.68
CA SER A 23 3.71 -6.57 -5.88
C SER A 23 4.10 -8.03 -5.72
N GLY A 24 3.85 -8.86 -6.74
CA GLY A 24 4.23 -10.28 -6.73
C GLY A 24 3.42 -11.13 -7.71
N LYS A 25 3.55 -12.45 -7.63
CA LYS A 25 2.69 -13.41 -8.36
C LYS A 25 1.32 -13.50 -7.70
N LEU A 26 0.53 -12.44 -7.86
CA LEU A 26 -0.78 -12.29 -7.23
C LEU A 26 -1.86 -12.91 -8.10
N CYS A 27 -2.41 -14.06 -7.69
CA CYS A 27 -3.52 -14.76 -8.37
C CYS A 27 -3.22 -15.20 -9.83
N VAL A 28 -2.01 -14.93 -10.35
CA VAL A 28 -1.58 -15.26 -11.72
C VAL A 28 -0.11 -15.72 -11.73
N GLN A 29 0.30 -16.41 -12.80
CA GLN A 29 1.65 -16.96 -12.97
C GLN A 29 2.74 -15.89 -13.20
N HIS A 30 2.33 -14.71 -13.68
CA HIS A 30 3.22 -13.57 -13.94
C HIS A 30 3.25 -12.57 -12.78
N ALA A 31 4.26 -11.71 -12.73
CA ALA A 31 4.30 -10.63 -11.75
C ALA A 31 3.19 -9.62 -12.03
N LYS A 32 2.43 -9.26 -10.99
CA LYS A 32 1.42 -8.21 -11.04
C LYS A 32 1.68 -7.25 -9.89
N SER A 33 1.46 -5.97 -10.12
CA SER A 33 1.39 -4.98 -9.05
C SER A 33 -0.05 -4.51 -8.93
N ILE A 34 -0.57 -4.51 -7.70
CA ILE A 34 -1.88 -4.01 -7.36
C ILE A 34 -1.68 -2.77 -6.51
N LYS A 35 -2.21 -1.66 -7.00
CA LYS A 35 -2.18 -0.38 -6.33
C LYS A 35 -3.57 -0.07 -5.81
N SER A 36 -3.70 0.09 -4.50
CA SER A 36 -4.92 0.58 -3.85
C SER A 36 -4.60 1.94 -3.24
N LYS A 37 -5.39 2.95 -3.59
CA LYS A 37 -5.24 4.32 -3.08
C LYS A 37 -6.55 4.70 -2.41
N ASP A 38 -6.46 5.21 -1.21
CA ASP A 38 -7.54 5.92 -0.54
C ASP A 38 -7.04 7.34 -0.30
N GLY A 39 -7.54 8.28 -1.13
CA GLY A 39 -7.10 9.67 -1.10
C GLY A 39 -5.88 10.05 -1.99
N TYR A 40 -5.40 11.28 -1.86
CA TYR A 40 -4.29 11.89 -2.61
C TYR A 40 -3.08 12.20 -1.72
N LEU A 41 -2.00 11.42 -1.87
CA LEU A 41 -0.69 11.76 -1.32
C LEU A 41 -0.01 12.84 -2.20
N GLY A 42 0.30 13.99 -1.61
CA GLY A 42 1.14 15.00 -2.25
C GLY A 42 2.58 14.51 -2.40
N SER A 43 2.98 14.17 -3.62
CA SER A 43 4.23 13.47 -3.91
C SER A 43 5.45 14.38 -4.16
N SER A 44 5.31 15.70 -4.01
CA SER A 44 6.34 16.67 -4.43
C SER A 44 6.82 17.58 -3.29
N GLY A 45 8.14 17.76 -3.22
CA GLY A 45 8.83 18.69 -2.32
C GLY A 45 9.30 18.07 -0.99
N GLN A 46 9.71 18.95 -0.08
CA GLN A 46 10.07 18.61 1.31
C GLN A 46 8.92 18.00 2.14
N PRO A 47 7.65 18.47 2.07
CA PRO A 47 6.59 17.97 2.94
C PRO A 47 6.24 16.50 2.68
N ALA A 48 6.53 15.98 1.48
CA ALA A 48 6.39 14.56 1.20
C ALA A 48 7.30 13.70 2.10
N LYS A 49 8.46 14.19 2.53
CA LYS A 49 9.37 13.42 3.40
C LYS A 49 9.01 13.54 4.88
N ASP A 50 8.43 14.68 5.26
CA ASP A 50 8.13 14.98 6.67
C ASP A 50 6.77 14.40 7.10
N TYR A 51 5.81 14.27 6.18
CA TYR A 51 4.44 13.82 6.47
C TYR A 51 4.08 12.42 5.95
N ILE A 52 4.92 11.81 5.10
CA ILE A 52 4.66 10.47 4.56
C ILE A 52 5.60 9.47 5.25
N ASP A 53 5.00 8.57 6.04
CA ASP A 53 5.69 7.38 6.50
C ASP A 53 5.55 6.28 5.44
N SER A 54 6.67 5.63 5.09
CA SER A 54 6.68 4.56 4.09
C SER A 54 7.40 3.33 4.65
N ALA A 55 6.77 2.17 4.51
CA ALA A 55 7.31 0.91 4.97
C ALA A 55 7.21 -0.16 3.87
N VAL A 56 8.29 -0.90 3.66
CA VAL A 56 8.35 -2.01 2.69
C VAL A 56 8.59 -3.30 3.45
N ARG A 57 7.82 -4.35 3.13
CA ARG A 57 8.01 -5.70 3.67
C ARG A 57 7.93 -6.74 2.56
N HIS A 58 8.76 -7.77 2.66
CA HIS A 58 8.71 -8.93 1.78
C HIS A 58 7.93 -10.05 2.46
N ALA A 59 6.96 -10.63 1.74
CA ALA A 59 6.24 -11.81 2.18
C ALA A 59 6.58 -12.97 1.24
N LEU A 60 7.03 -14.09 1.81
CA LEU A 60 7.20 -15.34 1.07
C LEU A 60 5.82 -15.96 0.87
N LEU A 61 5.36 -16.00 -0.38
CA LEU A 61 4.17 -16.73 -0.77
C LEU A 61 4.56 -18.19 -1.05
N ARG A 62 3.72 -19.13 -0.58
CA ARG A 62 3.93 -20.57 -0.77
C ARG A 62 3.26 -21.08 -2.04
#